data_AF-A0AAU1FXJ9-F1
#
_entry.id   AF-A0AAU1FXJ9-F1
#
_cell.length_a   1.000
_cell.length_b   1.000
_cell.length_c   1.000
_cell.angle_alpha   90.00
_cell.angle_beta   90.00
_cell.angle_gamma   90.00
#
_symmetry.space_group_name_H-M   'P 1'
#
loop_
_entity.id
_entity.type
_entity.pdbx_description
1 polymer ?
#
loop_
_entity_poly.entity_id
_entity_poly.type
_entity_poly.pdbx_seq_one_letter_code
_entity_poly.pdbx_strand_id
1 'polypeptide(L)'
;MAIGFADFPDLIEKSRGLREMLAKDSLISCADWARILLGVEIVFISDLAGSGVEWSVTTGFGDEFTVSTIRSIQRKLAGLVRPYYGRRPQ
;
A
#
# COMPACT_ATOMS: atom_id res chain seq x y z
N MET A 1 12.52 -13.99 0.60
CA MET A 1 11.99 -12.92 1.47
C MET A 1 11.44 -11.82 0.58
N ALA A 2 10.27 -12.09 0.02
CA ALA A 2 9.58 -11.19 -0.90
C ALA A 2 8.91 -10.06 -0.11
N ILE A 3 8.56 -8.98 -0.82
CA ILE A 3 7.69 -7.87 -0.38
C ILE A 3 8.49 -6.81 0.41
N GLY A 4 8.28 -5.53 0.09
CA GLY A 4 9.06 -4.36 0.56
C GLY A 4 8.98 -4.02 2.05
N PHE A 5 8.63 -4.99 2.90
CA PHE A 5 8.56 -4.90 4.35
C PHE A 5 9.30 -6.10 4.98
N ALA A 6 9.87 -5.92 6.16
CA ALA A 6 10.62 -6.96 6.86
C ALA A 6 9.69 -8.01 7.51
N ASP A 7 8.58 -7.55 8.09
CA ASP A 7 7.54 -8.35 8.75
C ASP A 7 6.23 -7.52 8.90
N PHE A 8 5.22 -8.08 9.57
CA PHE A 8 3.95 -7.41 9.80
C PHE A 8 4.05 -6.16 10.71
N PRO A 9 4.81 -6.18 11.83
CA PRO A 9 5.10 -4.96 12.59
C PRO A 9 5.76 -3.85 11.75
N ASP A 10 6.74 -4.17 10.91
CA ASP A 10 7.41 -3.22 10.00
C ASP A 10 6.42 -2.63 8.98
N LEU A 11 5.45 -3.44 8.50
CA LEU A 11 4.34 -2.95 7.68
C LEU A 11 3.50 -1.92 8.44
N ILE A 12 3.07 -2.21 9.67
CA ILE A 12 2.22 -1.29 10.46
C ILE A 12 2.97 0.00 10.80
N GLU A 13 4.22 -0.10 11.25
CA GLU A 13 5.04 1.05 11.63
C GLU A 13 5.31 1.97 10.44
N LYS A 14 5.76 1.43 9.32
CA LYS A 14 6.01 2.23 8.11
C LYS A 14 4.72 2.78 7.53
N SER A 15 3.63 2.03 7.54
CA SER A 15 2.33 2.52 7.06
C SER A 15 1.84 3.74 7.84
N ARG A 16 2.09 3.79 9.16
CA ARG A 16 1.80 4.98 9.98
C ARG A 16 2.63 6.18 9.57
N GLY A 17 3.95 6.02 9.42
CA GLY A 17 4.82 7.10 8.96
C GLY A 17 4.45 7.63 7.56
N LEU A 18 4.15 6.71 6.65
CA LEU A 18 3.71 7.04 5.28
C LEU A 18 2.35 7.74 5.25
N ARG A 19 1.42 7.34 6.14
CA ARG A 19 0.12 8.01 6.30
C ARG A 19 0.28 9.45 6.79
N GLU A 20 1.21 9.68 7.71
CA GLU A 20 1.51 11.05 8.17
C GLU A 20 2.14 11.90 7.08
N MET A 21 3.03 11.33 6.25
CA MET A 21 3.60 12.03 5.09
C MET A 21 2.53 12.41 4.06
N LEU A 22 1.60 11.49 3.76
CA LEU A 22 0.44 11.76 2.90
C LEU A 22 -0.46 12.86 3.48
N ALA A 23 -0.75 12.81 4.78
CA ALA A 23 -1.60 13.80 5.44
C ALA A 23 -0.99 15.21 5.48
N LYS A 24 0.36 15.29 5.48
CA LYS A 24 1.11 16.54 5.49
C LYS A 24 1.51 17.02 4.09
N ASP A 25 1.07 16.34 3.03
CA ASP A 25 1.43 16.60 1.63
C ASP A 25 2.95 16.79 1.43
N SER A 26 3.73 16.00 2.18
CA SER A 26 5.19 16.07 2.16
C SER A 26 5.75 15.47 0.87
N LEU A 27 6.99 15.79 0.52
CA LEU A 27 7.68 15.14 -0.60
C LEU A 27 7.81 13.63 -0.33
N ILE A 28 7.01 12.82 -1.04
CA ILE A 28 7.05 11.35 -0.97
C ILE A 28 8.01 10.84 -2.06
N SER A 29 9.02 10.07 -1.64
CA SER A 29 9.99 9.47 -2.57
C SER A 29 9.36 8.37 -3.43
N CYS A 30 10.00 8.00 -4.54
CA CYS A 30 9.51 6.92 -5.40
C CYS A 30 9.41 5.58 -4.66
N ALA A 31 10.36 5.31 -3.75
CA ALA A 31 10.37 4.12 -2.92
C ALA A 31 9.22 4.13 -1.91
N ASP A 32 8.90 5.27 -1.34
CA ASP A 32 7.80 5.41 -0.37
C ASP A 32 6.43 5.29 -1.04
N TRP A 33 6.27 5.78 -2.26
CA TRP A 33 5.09 5.50 -3.08
C TRP A 33 4.91 4.00 -3.36
N ALA A 34 5.99 3.29 -3.68
CA ALA A 34 5.95 1.85 -3.86
C ALA A 34 5.57 1.12 -2.56
N ARG A 35 6.09 1.57 -1.40
CA ARG A 35 5.74 1.02 -0.08
C ARG A 35 4.27 1.28 0.27
N ILE A 36 3.74 2.48 0.02
CA ILE A 36 2.33 2.82 0.23
C ILE A 36 1.43 1.89 -0.58
N LEU A 37 1.70 1.79 -1.88
CA LEU A 37 0.90 0.97 -2.79
C LEU A 37 0.89 -0.50 -2.33
N LEU A 38 2.06 -1.03 -2.02
CA LEU A 38 2.21 -2.41 -1.56
C LEU A 38 1.52 -2.65 -0.21
N GLY A 39 1.61 -1.70 0.72
CA GLY A 39 0.94 -1.80 2.02
C GLY A 39 -0.58 -1.85 1.88
N VAL A 40 -1.15 -1.01 1.01
CA VAL A 40 -2.59 -1.03 0.72
C VAL A 40 -3.01 -2.35 0.10
N GLU A 41 -2.24 -2.89 -0.87
CA GLU A 41 -2.53 -4.19 -1.49
C GLU A 41 -2.50 -5.35 -0.47
N ILE A 42 -1.54 -5.34 0.45
CA ILE A 42 -1.45 -6.37 1.51
C ILE A 42 -2.63 -6.30 2.46
N VAL A 43 -2.95 -5.12 2.98
CA VAL A 43 -4.05 -4.94 3.95
C VAL A 43 -5.40 -5.24 3.30
N PHE A 44 -5.57 -4.88 2.02
CA PHE A 44 -6.79 -5.15 1.27
C PHE A 44 -7.02 -6.66 1.03
N ILE A 45 -5.97 -7.42 0.68
CA ILE A 45 -6.09 -8.84 0.32
C ILE A 45 -6.03 -9.75 1.56
N SER A 46 -5.45 -9.30 2.66
CA SER A 46 -5.16 -10.16 3.81
C SER A 46 -6.21 -10.05 4.92
N ASP A 47 -6.77 -11.20 5.30
CA ASP A 47 -7.55 -11.37 6.54
C ASP A 47 -6.69 -11.46 7.79
N LEU A 48 -5.40 -11.80 7.63
CA LEU A 48 -4.45 -11.98 8.72
C LEU A 48 -3.70 -10.67 9.06
N ALA A 49 -3.40 -9.88 8.03
CA ALA A 49 -2.69 -8.60 8.13
C ALA A 49 -3.62 -7.38 7.98
N GLY A 50 -4.92 -7.60 7.79
CA GLY A 50 -5.89 -6.55 7.51
C GLY A 50 -7.33 -7.01 7.73
N SER A 51 -8.28 -6.25 7.21
CA SER A 51 -9.70 -6.52 7.34
C SER A 51 -10.28 -7.20 6.11
N GLY A 52 -9.55 -8.06 5.39
CA GLY A 52 -10.01 -8.59 4.09
C GLY A 52 -11.47 -9.08 4.06
N VAL A 53 -11.92 -9.85 5.07
CA VAL A 53 -13.34 -10.28 5.20
C VAL A 53 -14.29 -9.13 5.53
N GLU A 54 -13.82 -8.13 6.27
CA GLU A 54 -14.60 -6.99 6.77
C GLU A 54 -14.21 -5.66 6.10
N TRP A 55 -13.62 -5.68 4.91
CA TRP A 55 -13.06 -4.47 4.30
C TRP A 55 -14.14 -3.41 4.09
N SER A 56 -15.29 -3.85 3.58
CA SER A 56 -16.49 -3.02 3.44
C SER A 56 -17.07 -2.53 4.77
N VAL A 57 -16.90 -3.28 5.86
CA VAL A 57 -17.39 -2.92 7.20
C VAL A 57 -16.46 -1.92 7.88
N THR A 58 -15.15 -2.12 7.74
CA THR A 58 -14.10 -1.33 8.40
C THR A 58 -13.78 -0.04 7.67
N THR A 59 -13.83 -0.04 6.33
CA THR A 59 -13.51 1.12 5.51
C THR A 59 -14.74 1.80 4.90
N GLY A 60 -15.87 1.09 4.82
CA GLY A 60 -17.05 1.54 4.09
C GLY A 60 -16.94 1.37 2.56
N PHE A 61 -15.81 0.86 2.05
CA PHE A 61 -15.58 0.70 0.62
C PHE A 61 -15.83 -0.74 0.15
N GLY A 62 -16.57 -0.90 -0.94
CA GLY A 62 -16.71 -2.19 -1.59
C GLY A 62 -15.43 -2.64 -2.29
N ASP A 63 -15.25 -3.96 -2.43
CA ASP A 63 -14.07 -4.56 -3.05
C ASP A 63 -13.88 -4.09 -4.50
N GLU A 64 -14.97 -4.03 -5.29
CA GLU A 64 -14.92 -3.59 -6.68
C GLU A 64 -14.41 -2.14 -6.80
N PHE A 65 -14.94 -1.24 -5.96
CA PHE A 65 -14.49 0.14 -5.89
C PHE A 65 -13.02 0.23 -5.47
N THR A 66 -12.62 -0.55 -4.48
CA THR A 66 -11.26 -0.57 -3.93
C THR A 66 -10.26 -1.07 -4.97
N VAL A 67 -10.53 -2.19 -5.63
CA VAL A 67 -9.69 -2.76 -6.70
C VAL A 67 -9.58 -1.80 -7.87
N SER A 68 -10.70 -1.18 -8.29
CA SER A 68 -10.70 -0.19 -9.37
C SER A 68 -9.82 1.02 -9.04
N THR A 69 -9.88 1.47 -7.78
CA THR A 69 -9.09 2.58 -7.26
C THR A 69 -7.60 2.23 -7.20
N ILE A 70 -7.24 1.07 -6.62
CA ILE A 70 -5.86 0.57 -6.57
C ILE A 70 -5.29 0.47 -7.98
N ARG A 71 -6.02 -0.13 -8.94
CA ARG A 71 -5.55 -0.24 -10.34
C ARG A 71 -5.36 1.12 -10.99
N SER A 72 -6.18 2.11 -10.67
CA SER A 72 -6.02 3.47 -11.18
C SER A 72 -4.77 4.14 -10.60
N ILE A 73 -4.49 3.93 -9.32
CA ILE A 73 -3.26 4.41 -8.65
C ILE A 73 -2.04 3.71 -9.25
N GLN A 74 -2.06 2.37 -9.40
CA GLN A 74 -0.99 1.60 -10.05
C GLN A 74 -0.66 2.14 -11.44
N ARG A 75 -1.67 2.47 -12.26
CA ARG A 75 -1.46 3.06 -13.59
C ARG A 75 -0.82 4.46 -13.52
N LYS A 76 -1.28 5.31 -12.61
CA LYS A 76 -0.72 6.66 -12.40
C LYS A 76 0.73 6.60 -11.92
N LEU A 77 1.03 5.64 -11.04
CA LEU A 77 2.35 5.45 -10.47
C LEU A 77 3.24 4.55 -11.33
N ALA A 78 2.73 3.93 -12.41
CA ALA A 78 3.42 2.87 -13.14
C ALA A 78 4.83 3.27 -13.59
N GLY A 79 5.04 4.51 -14.03
CA GLY A 79 6.37 5.00 -14.43
C GLY A 79 7.35 5.19 -13.25
N LEU A 80 6.82 5.42 -12.05
CA LEU A 80 7.55 5.70 -10.82
C LEU A 80 7.82 4.43 -10.00
N VAL A 81 6.87 3.49 -9.96
CA VAL A 81 6.99 2.24 -9.20
C VAL A 81 7.52 1.05 -10.00
N ARG A 82 7.50 1.11 -11.34
CA ARG A 82 8.04 0.04 -12.23
C ARG A 82 9.42 -0.49 -11.81
N PRO A 83 10.40 0.36 -11.44
CA PRO A 83 11.73 -0.11 -11.05
C PRO A 83 11.74 -0.99 -9.79
N TYR A 84 10.68 -0.92 -8.97
CA TYR A 84 10.55 -1.65 -7.72
C TYR A 84 9.70 -2.93 -7.86
N TYR A 85 9.14 -3.22 -9.04
CA TYR A 85 8.42 -4.48 -9.24
C TYR A 85 9.37 -5.68 -9.15
N GLY A 86 9.03 -6.62 -8.26
CA GLY A 86 9.86 -7.81 -7.98
C GLY A 86 11.19 -7.52 -7.28
N ARG A 87 11.45 -6.28 -6.84
CA ARG A 87 12.67 -5.86 -6.13
C ARG A 87 12.31 -5.15 -4.83
N ARG A 88 13.18 -5.21 -3.82
CA ARG A 88 12.99 -4.41 -2.60
C ARG A 88 13.31 -2.94 -2.89
N PRO A 89 12.41 -1.99 -2.58
CA PRO A 89 12.78 -0.58 -2.52
C PRO A 89 13.76 -0.39 -1.35
N GLN A 90 15.02 -0.07 -1.66
CA GLN A 90 16.00 0.36 -0.66
C GLN A 90 15.57 1.69 -0.05
#